data_AF-A0A8H6SB08-F1
#
_entry.id   AF-A0A8H6SB08-F1
#
_cell.length_a   1.000
_cell.length_b   1.000
_cell.length_c   1.000
_cell.angle_alpha   90.00
_cell.angle_beta   90.00
_cell.angle_gamma   90.00
#
_symmetry.space_group_name_H-M   'P 1'
#
loop_
_entity.id
_entity.type
_entity.pdbx_description
1 polymer ?
#
loop_
_entity_poly.entity_id
_entity_poly.type
_entity_poly.pdbx_seq_one_letter_code
_entity_poly.pdbx_strand_id
1 'polypeptide(L)'
;MAVPQFGPYLDSDILLETPSRSEILALTNVQLMQNGEPIGLDQSDRFLVNPRGQPEVYFTGDLVLKPNDLRWLSDRGLRYLQEEQSITMSISIAQFAMANVTAKVTIICKRQSPAMYMTSNQSDDLIMNSVHGRRSYRIQSLSAETHANSTAFLARFRWVRIIQRITEMRNFSPPLSIEVLVKTYREMHTADLASAQHRKSQKFSAPQVSHAQVRIELSWHAAWLLAFYVQGQTRKVVLDVDSWLLFIQHVEVRHERAPSNSLRKMATTLCEFGDTPDNWFKKLESAQKRSQALLSASTPIRPETTRVQRGPSPTYDSDFSEPSTPSWSGHDSEDDESKSNIVLPSWFSLMRTPPQFHPTTFIWECPLPHCDYYLDLLRWPRMPREDETERYRCMEGRLSISAPISTSPTWKFATKRDE
;
A
#
# COMPACT_ATOMS: atom_id res chain seq x y z
N MET A 1 -9.16 -33.85 -2.01
CA MET A 1 -9.61 -34.11 -0.63
C MET A 1 -9.52 -32.81 0.15
N ALA A 2 -10.50 -32.51 1.00
CA ALA A 2 -10.40 -31.36 1.88
C ALA A 2 -9.22 -31.55 2.86
N VAL A 3 -8.44 -30.50 3.09
CA VAL A 3 -7.36 -30.51 4.07
C VAL A 3 -8.00 -30.54 5.46
N PRO A 4 -7.69 -31.50 6.33
CA PRO A 4 -8.27 -31.53 7.67
C PRO A 4 -7.83 -30.28 8.45
N GLN A 5 -8.79 -29.73 9.18
CA GLN A 5 -8.63 -28.53 9.98
C GLN A 5 -8.87 -28.86 11.46
N PHE A 6 -7.94 -28.41 12.31
CA PHE A 6 -7.93 -28.66 13.74
C PHE A 6 -7.91 -27.36 14.53
N GLY A 7 -8.48 -27.36 15.73
CA GLY A 7 -8.44 -26.23 16.68
C GLY A 7 -9.72 -25.40 16.74
N PRO A 8 -9.68 -24.22 17.41
CA PRO A 8 -8.48 -23.42 17.69
C PRO A 8 -7.73 -23.82 18.98
N TYR A 9 -6.40 -23.67 18.97
CA TYR A 9 -5.52 -23.99 20.11
C TYR A 9 -4.63 -22.80 20.52
N LEU A 10 -4.32 -22.65 21.81
CA LEU A 10 -3.28 -21.70 22.23
C LEU A 10 -1.92 -22.16 21.71
N ASP A 11 -1.11 -21.23 21.19
CA ASP A 11 0.20 -21.55 20.61
C ASP A 11 1.17 -22.16 21.62
N SER A 12 1.06 -21.80 22.90
CA SER A 12 1.81 -22.39 24.01
C SER A 12 1.46 -23.85 24.30
N ASP A 13 0.23 -24.28 24.00
CA ASP A 13 -0.21 -25.64 24.30
C ASP A 13 0.19 -26.63 23.21
N ILE A 14 0.18 -26.20 21.95
CA ILE A 14 0.37 -27.08 20.79
C ILE A 14 1.78 -27.07 20.22
N LEU A 15 2.53 -25.97 20.33
CA LEU A 15 3.87 -25.84 19.74
C LEU A 15 4.99 -25.96 20.79
N LEU A 16 6.17 -26.43 20.38
CA LEU A 16 7.38 -26.41 21.20
C LEU A 16 7.87 -24.98 21.45
N GLU A 17 8.40 -24.68 22.64
CA GLU A 17 8.81 -23.31 23.03
C GLU A 17 9.95 -22.74 22.17
N THR A 18 10.86 -23.59 21.70
CA THR A 18 12.03 -23.17 20.94
C THR A 18 12.09 -23.88 19.59
N PRO A 19 11.43 -23.36 18.54
CA PRO A 19 11.96 -23.61 17.21
C PRO A 19 13.40 -23.09 17.17
N SER A 20 14.28 -23.77 16.43
CA SER A 20 15.62 -23.26 16.16
C SER A 20 15.51 -21.78 15.75
N ARG A 21 16.38 -20.90 16.25
CA ARG A 21 16.26 -19.43 16.08
C ARG A 21 16.12 -18.96 14.61
N SER A 22 16.36 -19.84 13.65
CA SER A 22 16.26 -19.61 12.21
C SER A 22 14.89 -19.93 11.59
N GLU A 23 14.03 -20.72 12.24
CA GLU A 23 12.78 -21.19 11.63
C GLU A 23 11.59 -20.32 12.05
N ILE A 24 11.03 -19.59 11.08
CA ILE A 24 9.85 -18.74 11.25
C ILE A 24 8.64 -19.47 10.68
N LEU A 25 7.66 -19.77 11.54
CA LEU A 25 6.41 -20.41 11.16
C LEU A 25 5.58 -19.48 10.30
N ALA A 26 4.88 -20.02 9.30
CA ALA A 26 4.05 -19.22 8.40
C ALA A 26 2.57 -19.41 8.70
N LEU A 27 1.84 -18.31 8.91
CA LEU A 27 0.40 -18.30 9.14
C LEU A 27 -0.34 -17.77 7.92
N THR A 28 -1.49 -18.38 7.67
CA THR A 28 -2.46 -17.97 6.65
C THR A 28 -3.78 -17.57 7.31
N ASN A 29 -4.60 -16.78 6.61
CA ASN A 29 -5.92 -16.34 7.08
C ASN A 29 -5.89 -15.70 8.49
N VAL A 30 -4.90 -14.83 8.74
CA VAL A 30 -4.68 -14.26 10.07
C VAL A 30 -5.73 -13.21 10.40
N GLN A 31 -6.44 -13.40 11.51
CA GLN A 31 -7.43 -12.46 12.04
C GLN A 31 -6.92 -11.84 13.35
N LEU A 32 -6.96 -10.52 13.45
CA LEU A 32 -6.65 -9.79 14.69
C LEU A 32 -7.93 -9.54 15.47
N MET A 33 -7.87 -9.78 16.79
CA MET A 33 -9.01 -9.67 17.69
C MET A 33 -8.65 -8.81 18.90
N GLN A 34 -9.54 -7.92 19.33
CA GLN A 34 -9.42 -7.15 20.56
C GLN A 34 -10.79 -7.10 21.24
N ASN A 35 -10.87 -7.55 22.50
CA ASN A 35 -12.14 -7.71 23.24
C ASN A 35 -13.18 -8.57 22.52
N GLY A 36 -12.75 -9.59 21.78
CA GLY A 36 -13.65 -10.46 21.00
C GLY A 36 -14.12 -9.87 19.68
N GLU A 37 -13.77 -8.61 19.37
CA GLU A 37 -14.10 -7.96 18.11
C GLU A 37 -12.92 -8.01 17.13
N PRO A 38 -13.18 -8.21 15.84
CA PRO A 38 -12.16 -8.18 14.81
C PRO A 38 -11.63 -6.76 14.60
N ILE A 39 -10.31 -6.64 14.54
CA ILE A 39 -9.62 -5.38 14.27
C ILE A 39 -8.65 -5.54 13.08
N GLY A 40 -8.14 -4.41 12.60
CA GLY A 40 -7.03 -4.36 11.67
C GLY A 40 -5.73 -3.94 12.34
N LEU A 41 -4.69 -3.88 11.51
CA LEU A 41 -3.37 -3.40 11.91
C LEU A 41 -3.41 -1.90 12.21
N ASP A 42 -4.26 -1.12 11.50
CA ASP A 42 -4.39 0.34 11.64
C ASP A 42 -4.78 0.75 13.08
N GLN A 43 -5.71 0.04 13.70
CA GLN A 43 -6.17 0.29 15.08
C GLN A 43 -5.06 0.01 16.11
N SER A 44 -4.03 -0.72 15.71
CA SER A 44 -3.05 -1.35 16.58
C SER A 44 -1.61 -0.83 16.34
N ASP A 45 -1.48 0.20 15.50
CA ASP A 45 -0.25 0.80 14.96
C ASP A 45 0.28 1.99 15.78
N ARG A 46 0.05 2.01 17.09
CA ARG A 46 0.53 3.10 17.96
C ARG A 46 1.99 2.89 18.36
N PHE A 47 2.79 3.98 18.42
CA PHE A 47 4.24 3.87 18.65
C PHE A 47 4.64 3.66 20.10
N LEU A 48 3.78 4.06 21.04
CA LEU A 48 4.02 3.84 22.45
C LEU A 48 3.55 2.46 22.89
N VAL A 49 4.34 1.87 23.79
CA VAL A 49 4.01 0.65 24.54
C VAL A 49 2.64 0.87 25.19
N ASN A 50 1.72 -0.10 25.00
CA ASN A 50 0.34 -0.11 25.48
C ASN A 50 0.16 0.79 26.71
N PRO A 51 -0.52 1.96 26.59
CA PRO A 51 -0.88 2.72 27.78
C PRO A 51 -1.56 1.78 28.76
N ARG A 52 -1.24 1.89 30.06
CA ARG A 52 -1.77 1.00 31.10
C ARG A 52 -3.28 0.88 30.92
N GLY A 53 -3.76 -0.34 30.71
CA GLY A 53 -5.18 -0.63 30.49
C GLY A 53 -5.63 -0.75 29.03
N GLN A 54 -4.72 -0.72 28.04
CA GLN A 54 -5.15 -1.12 26.69
C GLN A 54 -5.53 -2.60 26.65
N PRO A 55 -6.64 -2.94 25.96
CA PRO A 55 -7.08 -4.31 25.86
C PRO A 55 -6.07 -5.13 25.08
N GLU A 56 -5.88 -6.38 25.51
CA GLU A 56 -4.96 -7.30 24.90
C GLU A 56 -5.39 -7.61 23.46
N VAL A 57 -4.43 -7.61 22.56
CA VAL A 57 -4.65 -7.97 21.15
C VAL A 57 -4.25 -9.42 20.98
N TYR A 58 -5.17 -10.22 20.48
CA TYR A 58 -4.95 -11.60 20.08
C TYR A 58 -4.92 -11.67 18.56
N PHE A 59 -4.23 -12.67 18.02
CA PHE A 59 -4.38 -13.03 16.62
C PHE A 59 -4.63 -14.53 16.50
N THR A 60 -5.53 -14.89 15.61
CA THR A 60 -5.77 -16.26 15.20
C THR A 60 -5.22 -16.45 13.79
N GLY A 61 -4.74 -17.65 13.47
CA GLY A 61 -4.21 -17.93 12.14
C GLY A 61 -4.07 -19.41 11.88
N ASP A 62 -4.16 -19.77 10.60
CA ASP A 62 -4.04 -21.13 10.13
C ASP A 62 -2.57 -21.46 9.86
N LEU A 63 -2.01 -22.35 10.67
CA LEU A 63 -0.70 -22.95 10.47
C LEU A 63 -0.85 -24.20 9.59
N VAL A 64 -0.20 -24.20 8.42
CA VAL A 64 -0.19 -25.37 7.53
C VAL A 64 1.01 -26.25 7.88
N LEU A 65 0.75 -27.40 8.47
CA LEU A 65 1.76 -28.39 8.83
C LEU A 65 1.98 -29.37 7.68
N LYS A 66 3.19 -29.38 7.14
CA LYS A 66 3.69 -30.45 6.28
C LYS A 66 4.20 -31.63 7.15
N PRO A 67 4.43 -32.82 6.58
CA PRO A 67 4.97 -33.95 7.34
C PRO A 67 6.25 -33.62 8.14
N ASN A 68 7.16 -32.84 7.56
CA ASN A 68 8.40 -32.43 8.22
C ASN A 68 8.20 -31.37 9.32
N ASP A 69 7.03 -30.74 9.35
CA ASP A 69 6.67 -29.66 10.27
C ASP A 69 6.08 -30.20 11.57
N LEU A 70 5.72 -31.50 11.63
CA LEU A 70 5.20 -32.15 12.84
C LEU A 70 6.15 -32.08 14.02
N ARG A 71 7.46 -31.94 13.76
CA ARG A 71 8.49 -31.72 14.79
C ARG A 71 8.32 -30.41 15.57
N TRP A 72 7.49 -29.49 15.10
CA TRP A 72 7.19 -28.24 15.82
C TRP A 72 6.11 -28.43 16.88
N LEU A 73 5.36 -29.55 16.85
CA LEU A 73 4.33 -29.85 17.82
C LEU A 73 4.95 -30.34 19.13
N SER A 74 4.38 -29.93 20.25
CA SER A 74 4.67 -30.53 21.56
C SER A 74 4.03 -31.93 21.65
N ASP A 75 4.51 -32.78 22.57
CA ASP A 75 3.88 -34.08 22.83
C ASP A 75 2.41 -33.94 23.26
N ARG A 76 2.07 -32.80 23.89
CA ARG A 76 0.70 -32.45 24.24
C ARG A 76 -0.11 -32.05 23.00
N GLY A 77 0.47 -31.23 22.13
CA GLY A 77 -0.12 -30.84 20.85
C GLY A 77 -0.39 -32.02 19.94
N LEU A 78 0.55 -32.98 19.86
CA LEU A 78 0.38 -34.20 19.09
C LEU A 78 -0.81 -35.03 19.60
N ARG A 79 -0.96 -35.15 20.92
CA ARG A 79 -2.10 -35.85 21.54
C ARG A 79 -3.43 -35.16 21.23
N TYR A 80 -3.50 -33.84 21.34
CA TYR A 80 -4.73 -33.10 20.99
C TYR A 80 -5.15 -33.31 19.54
N LEU A 81 -4.19 -33.24 18.61
CA LEU A 81 -4.48 -33.51 17.20
C LEU A 81 -4.91 -34.96 16.97
N GLN A 82 -4.34 -35.94 17.69
CA GLN A 82 -4.72 -37.36 17.57
C GLN A 82 -6.13 -37.62 18.10
N GLU A 83 -6.49 -37.00 19.23
CA GLU A 83 -7.81 -37.10 19.84
C GLU A 83 -8.88 -36.51 18.91
N GLU A 84 -8.70 -35.28 18.43
CA GLU A 84 -9.63 -34.62 17.49
C GLU A 84 -9.70 -35.35 16.14
N GLN A 85 -8.58 -35.89 15.67
CA GLN A 85 -8.54 -36.70 14.46
C GLN A 85 -9.32 -38.00 14.61
N SER A 86 -9.23 -38.70 15.75
CA SER A 86 -9.96 -39.95 15.96
C SER A 86 -11.48 -39.79 15.83
N ILE A 87 -11.97 -38.58 16.08
CA ILE A 87 -13.36 -38.19 15.90
C ILE A 87 -13.69 -37.96 14.42
N THR A 88 -12.73 -37.45 13.64
CA THR A 88 -12.95 -36.97 12.27
C THR A 88 -12.57 -38.00 11.18
N MET A 89 -11.51 -38.79 11.41
CA MET A 89 -10.92 -39.71 10.43
C MET A 89 -10.33 -40.96 11.12
N SER A 90 -10.33 -42.09 10.43
CA SER A 90 -9.77 -43.37 10.93
C SER A 90 -8.25 -43.51 10.78
N ILE A 91 -7.57 -42.48 10.28
CA ILE A 91 -6.14 -42.48 9.95
C ILE A 91 -5.38 -41.72 11.03
N SER A 92 -4.32 -42.30 11.59
CA SER A 92 -3.46 -41.69 12.60
C SER A 92 -2.55 -40.59 12.02
N ILE A 93 -2.10 -39.64 12.85
CA ILE A 93 -1.16 -38.58 12.43
C ILE A 93 0.15 -39.15 11.84
N ALA A 94 0.63 -40.28 12.36
CA ALA A 94 1.82 -40.93 11.79
C ALA A 94 1.58 -41.36 10.34
N GLN A 95 0.37 -41.82 10.02
CA GLN A 95 -0.02 -42.15 8.65
C GLN A 95 -0.20 -40.90 7.78
N PHE A 96 -0.56 -39.73 8.34
CA PHE A 96 -0.53 -38.45 7.61
C PHE A 96 0.86 -38.11 7.12
N ALA A 97 1.86 -38.27 7.99
CA ALA A 97 3.25 -38.03 7.64
C ALA A 97 3.72 -38.96 6.51
N MET A 98 3.38 -40.25 6.60
CA MET A 98 3.70 -41.24 5.56
C MET A 98 2.98 -40.98 4.24
N ALA A 99 1.72 -40.51 4.29
CA ALA A 99 0.91 -40.20 3.11
C ALA A 99 1.22 -38.83 2.49
N ASN A 100 2.16 -38.08 3.06
CA ASN A 100 2.49 -36.71 2.64
C ASN A 100 1.28 -35.76 2.62
N VAL A 101 0.35 -35.95 3.55
CA VAL A 101 -0.87 -35.14 3.66
C VAL A 101 -0.59 -33.93 4.56
N THR A 102 -0.99 -32.75 4.11
CA THR A 102 -0.91 -31.53 4.92
C THR A 102 -2.07 -31.46 5.90
N ALA A 103 -1.81 -30.91 7.09
CA ALA A 103 -2.82 -30.58 8.08
C ALA A 103 -2.89 -29.08 8.27
N LYS A 104 -4.08 -28.54 8.55
CA LYS A 104 -4.27 -27.14 8.93
C LYS A 104 -4.61 -27.08 10.42
N VAL A 105 -3.87 -26.28 11.17
CA VAL A 105 -4.09 -26.08 12.61
C VAL A 105 -4.33 -24.60 12.87
N THR A 106 -5.50 -24.25 13.36
CA THR A 106 -5.81 -22.88 13.76
C THR A 106 -5.23 -22.62 15.15
N ILE A 107 -4.33 -21.64 15.26
CA ILE A 107 -3.70 -21.26 16.53
C ILE A 107 -4.19 -19.89 17.00
N ILE A 108 -4.24 -19.70 18.31
CA ILE A 108 -4.53 -18.44 19.00
C ILE A 108 -3.24 -17.98 19.68
N CYS A 109 -2.82 -16.77 19.36
CA CYS A 109 -1.63 -16.15 19.90
C CYS A 109 -1.97 -14.83 20.58
N LYS A 110 -1.32 -14.54 21.70
CA LYS A 110 -1.35 -13.20 22.31
C LYS A 110 -0.26 -12.34 21.68
N ARG A 111 -0.60 -11.18 21.13
CA ARG A 111 0.36 -10.34 20.42
C ARG A 111 1.30 -9.61 21.38
N GLN A 112 2.62 -9.70 21.13
CA GLN A 112 3.64 -9.09 22.00
C GLN A 112 3.92 -7.62 21.68
N SER A 113 3.91 -7.26 20.39
CA SER A 113 4.35 -5.95 19.92
C SER A 113 3.27 -5.22 19.10
N PRO A 114 3.24 -3.88 19.12
CA PRO A 114 2.45 -3.08 18.18
C PRO A 114 2.75 -3.40 16.72
N ALA A 115 1.80 -3.07 15.83
CA ALA A 115 1.91 -3.40 14.41
C ALA A 115 3.14 -2.81 13.73
N MET A 116 3.58 -1.61 14.14
CA MET A 116 4.80 -0.99 13.60
C MET A 116 6.07 -1.84 13.74
N TYR A 117 6.14 -2.73 14.73
CA TYR A 117 7.30 -3.60 14.96
C TYR A 117 7.24 -4.89 14.13
N MET A 118 6.21 -5.03 13.29
CA MET A 118 6.02 -6.20 12.44
C MET A 118 6.87 -6.16 11.16
N THR A 119 7.65 -5.09 10.96
CA THR A 119 8.62 -5.00 9.87
C THR A 119 9.91 -5.72 10.25
N SER A 120 10.17 -6.87 9.61
CA SER A 120 11.47 -7.52 9.69
C SER A 120 12.53 -6.70 8.95
N ASN A 121 13.70 -6.49 9.57
CA ASN A 121 14.85 -5.93 8.88
C ASN A 121 15.49 -6.88 7.85
N GLN A 122 15.08 -8.17 7.82
CA GLN A 122 15.75 -9.21 7.03
C GLN A 122 14.90 -9.83 5.93
N SER A 123 13.58 -9.61 5.93
CA SER A 123 12.70 -10.16 4.89
C SER A 123 11.58 -9.20 4.55
N ASP A 124 11.06 -9.28 3.32
CA ASP A 124 9.89 -8.53 2.85
C ASP A 124 8.58 -8.94 3.52
N ASP A 125 8.64 -9.88 4.46
CA ASP A 125 7.49 -10.42 5.13
C ASP A 125 7.00 -9.53 6.26
N LEU A 126 5.71 -9.67 6.55
CA LEU A 126 5.11 -9.18 7.78
C LEU A 126 5.32 -10.24 8.88
N ILE A 127 5.87 -9.84 10.03
CA ILE A 127 6.16 -10.76 11.14
C ILE A 127 5.37 -10.37 12.39
N MET A 128 4.59 -11.30 12.97
CA MET A 128 3.98 -11.12 14.29
C MET A 128 4.72 -11.90 15.36
N ASN A 129 4.88 -11.30 16.54
CA ASN A 129 5.47 -12.00 17.69
C ASN A 129 4.39 -12.36 18.71
N SER A 130 4.38 -13.61 19.16
CA SER A 130 3.54 -14.06 20.28
C SER A 130 4.26 -13.79 21.60
N VAL A 131 3.49 -13.35 22.61
CA VAL A 131 3.97 -13.18 24.00
C VAL A 131 4.44 -14.53 24.54
N HIS A 132 3.73 -15.60 24.19
CA HIS A 132 4.02 -16.94 24.67
C HIS A 132 5.09 -17.59 23.78
N GLY A 133 6.14 -18.13 24.40
CA GLY A 133 7.25 -18.79 23.69
C GLY A 133 8.16 -17.86 22.88
N ARG A 134 7.97 -16.52 22.91
CA ARG A 134 8.75 -15.54 22.12
C ARG A 134 8.86 -15.93 20.64
N ARG A 135 7.79 -16.51 20.08
CA ARG A 135 7.78 -17.03 18.71
C ARG A 135 7.45 -15.93 17.72
N SER A 136 8.09 -15.99 16.57
CA SER A 136 7.82 -15.12 15.42
C SER A 136 7.07 -15.90 14.35
N TYR A 137 6.01 -15.30 13.81
CA TYR A 137 5.18 -15.85 12.76
C TYR A 137 5.23 -14.95 11.53
N ARG A 138 5.60 -15.53 10.39
CA ARG A 138 5.48 -14.92 9.07
C ARG A 138 4.01 -14.92 8.66
N ILE A 139 3.46 -13.76 8.37
CA ILE A 139 2.07 -13.62 7.93
C ILE A 139 2.03 -13.70 6.40
N GLN A 140 1.47 -14.79 5.87
CA GLN A 140 1.29 -14.98 4.43
C GLN A 140 0.00 -14.36 3.91
N SER A 141 -1.07 -14.43 4.69
CA SER A 141 -2.35 -13.81 4.35
C SER A 141 -3.10 -13.38 5.60
N LEU A 142 -3.82 -12.26 5.47
CA LEU A 142 -4.77 -11.77 6.47
C LEU A 142 -6.17 -12.28 6.12
N SER A 143 -7.04 -12.41 7.12
CA SER A 143 -8.47 -12.58 6.88
C SER A 143 -9.03 -11.37 6.14
N ALA A 144 -10.15 -11.53 5.42
CA ALA A 144 -10.73 -10.46 4.62
C ALA A 144 -11.05 -9.21 5.46
N GLU A 145 -11.59 -9.41 6.66
CA GLU A 145 -11.95 -8.35 7.58
C GLU A 145 -10.74 -7.62 8.16
N THR A 146 -9.74 -8.37 8.64
CA THR A 146 -8.50 -7.77 9.13
C THR A 146 -7.78 -7.03 8.00
N HIS A 147 -7.76 -7.58 6.78
CA HIS A 147 -7.19 -6.90 5.61
C HIS A 147 -7.90 -5.58 5.30
N ALA A 148 -9.24 -5.58 5.26
CA ALA A 148 -10.05 -4.38 5.01
C ALA A 148 -9.78 -3.29 6.06
N ASN A 149 -9.56 -3.68 7.31
CA ASN A 149 -9.23 -2.80 8.42
C ASN A 149 -7.74 -2.43 8.53
N SER A 150 -6.88 -2.92 7.62
CA SER A 150 -5.41 -2.71 7.65
C SER A 150 -4.88 -1.94 6.45
N THR A 151 -5.74 -1.30 5.67
CA THR A 151 -5.35 -0.71 4.37
C THR A 151 -4.29 0.37 4.51
N ALA A 152 -4.37 1.24 5.53
CA ALA A 152 -3.41 2.30 5.72
C ALA A 152 -2.05 1.76 6.19
N PHE A 153 -2.04 0.81 7.12
CA PHE A 153 -0.83 0.14 7.61
C PHE A 153 -0.15 -0.63 6.49
N LEU A 154 -0.89 -1.38 5.67
CA LEU A 154 -0.30 -2.13 4.56
C LEU A 154 0.31 -1.19 3.51
N ALA A 155 -0.32 -0.04 3.25
CA ALA A 155 0.27 0.99 2.38
C ALA A 155 1.56 1.59 2.99
N ARG A 156 1.55 1.92 4.28
CA ARG A 156 2.76 2.38 5.02
C ARG A 156 3.86 1.33 5.00
N PHE A 157 3.53 0.06 5.22
CA PHE A 157 4.46 -1.07 5.16
C PHE A 157 5.12 -1.18 3.78
N ARG A 158 4.35 -1.06 2.71
CA ARG A 158 4.90 -1.01 1.33
C ARG A 158 5.90 0.15 1.18
N TRP A 159 5.58 1.33 1.68
CA TRP A 159 6.50 2.48 1.65
C TRP A 159 7.79 2.23 2.43
N VAL A 160 7.71 1.62 3.62
CA VAL A 160 8.90 1.24 4.39
C VAL A 160 9.79 0.28 3.58
N ARG A 161 9.19 -0.69 2.89
CA ARG A 161 9.93 -1.63 2.02
C ARG A 161 10.58 -0.94 0.83
N ILE A 162 9.87 -0.03 0.18
CA ILE A 162 10.42 0.76 -0.93
C ILE A 162 11.63 1.56 -0.44
N ILE A 163 11.50 2.27 0.69
CA ILE A 163 12.60 3.05 1.27
C ILE A 163 13.79 2.14 1.63
N GLN A 164 13.55 0.99 2.27
CA GLN A 164 14.59 0.01 2.58
C GLN A 164 15.32 -0.47 1.32
N ARG A 165 14.57 -0.90 0.29
CA ARG A 165 15.13 -1.36 -0.99
C ARG A 165 15.97 -0.27 -1.66
N ILE A 166 15.52 0.98 -1.63
CA ILE A 166 16.28 2.13 -2.17
C ILE A 166 17.58 2.32 -1.38
N THR A 167 17.53 2.24 -0.05
CA THR A 167 18.72 2.47 0.80
C THR A 167 19.75 1.34 0.70
N GLU A 168 19.35 0.16 0.23
CA GLU A 168 20.22 -0.98 -0.05
C GLU A 168 20.83 -0.96 -1.45
N MET A 169 20.39 -0.04 -2.33
CA MET A 169 20.98 0.12 -3.66
C MET A 169 22.43 0.60 -3.55
N ARG A 170 23.34 0.00 -4.34
CA ARG A 170 24.79 0.30 -4.31
C ARG A 170 25.13 1.77 -4.53
N ASN A 171 24.28 2.51 -5.25
CA ASN A 171 24.52 3.90 -5.64
C ASN A 171 23.71 4.89 -4.78
N PHE A 172 23.08 4.43 -3.70
CA PHE A 172 22.34 5.31 -2.81
C PHE A 172 23.29 6.15 -1.95
N SER A 173 23.17 7.47 -2.05
CA SER A 173 23.85 8.41 -1.17
C SER A 173 22.84 9.01 -0.18
N PRO A 174 22.97 8.75 1.13
CA PRO A 174 22.12 9.41 2.11
C PRO A 174 22.41 10.94 2.18
N PRO A 175 21.45 11.74 2.65
CA PRO A 175 20.11 11.36 3.14
C PRO A 175 19.06 11.17 2.02
N LEU A 176 18.00 10.41 2.30
CA LEU A 176 16.89 10.17 1.35
C LEU A 176 15.89 11.34 1.34
N SER A 177 15.88 12.12 0.27
CA SER A 177 14.87 13.16 0.01
C SER A 177 13.61 12.60 -0.66
N ILE A 178 12.52 13.37 -0.60
CA ILE A 178 11.23 13.00 -1.21
C ILE A 178 11.35 12.88 -2.73
N GLU A 179 12.10 13.79 -3.37
CA GLU A 179 12.30 13.81 -4.82
C GLU A 179 13.04 12.56 -5.30
N VAL A 180 14.07 12.13 -4.57
CA VAL A 180 14.81 10.89 -4.86
C VAL A 180 13.91 9.68 -4.66
N LEU A 181 13.17 9.62 -3.55
CA LEU A 181 12.23 8.53 -3.27
C LEU A 181 11.19 8.36 -4.39
N VAL A 182 10.52 9.45 -4.78
CA VAL A 182 9.48 9.40 -5.82
C VAL A 182 10.06 9.02 -7.18
N LYS A 183 11.23 9.56 -7.55
CA LYS A 183 11.90 9.22 -8.80
C LYS A 183 12.27 7.73 -8.84
N THR A 184 12.99 7.25 -7.83
CA THR A 184 13.47 5.86 -7.80
C THR A 184 12.32 4.86 -7.70
N TYR A 185 11.24 5.18 -6.97
CA TYR A 185 10.05 4.34 -6.94
C TYR A 185 9.45 4.13 -8.34
N ARG A 186 9.33 5.19 -9.15
CA ARG A 186 8.79 5.07 -10.52
C ARG A 186 9.68 4.22 -11.42
N GLU A 187 10.99 4.38 -11.31
CA GLU A 187 11.98 3.59 -12.04
C GLU A 187 11.84 2.10 -11.68
N MET A 188 11.74 1.79 -10.38
CA MET A 188 11.52 0.43 -9.89
C MET A 188 10.19 -0.15 -10.37
N HIS A 189 9.10 0.59 -10.25
CA HIS A 189 7.78 0.15 -10.69
C HIS A 189 7.73 -0.14 -12.19
N THR A 190 8.39 0.69 -13.00
CA THR A 190 8.50 0.49 -14.45
C THR A 190 9.31 -0.77 -14.78
N ALA A 191 10.42 -1.01 -14.06
CA ALA A 191 11.24 -2.20 -14.24
C ALA A 191 10.51 -3.49 -13.81
N ASP A 192 9.77 -3.46 -12.71
CA ASP A 192 9.00 -4.60 -12.21
C ASP A 192 7.87 -4.95 -13.19
N LEU A 193 7.19 -3.94 -13.76
CA LEU A 193 6.19 -4.15 -14.81
C LEU A 193 6.79 -4.73 -16.09
N ALA A 194 7.92 -4.21 -16.56
CA ALA A 194 8.61 -4.74 -17.74
C ALA A 194 9.01 -6.22 -17.52
N SER A 195 9.49 -6.55 -16.32
CA SER A 195 9.83 -7.92 -15.94
C SER A 195 8.62 -8.86 -15.90
N ALA A 196 7.47 -8.37 -15.43
CA ALA A 196 6.22 -9.13 -15.42
C ALA A 196 5.66 -9.35 -16.84
N GLN A 197 5.81 -8.37 -17.74
CA GLN A 197 5.40 -8.47 -19.13
C GLN A 197 6.25 -9.48 -19.91
N HIS A 198 7.56 -9.54 -19.68
CA HIS A 198 8.39 -10.57 -20.32
C HIS A 198 7.94 -12.00 -19.99
N ARG A 199 7.27 -12.22 -18.85
CA ARG A 199 6.73 -13.54 -18.47
C ARG A 199 5.39 -13.87 -19.12
N LYS A 200 4.64 -12.87 -19.55
CA LYS A 200 3.32 -13.02 -20.18
C LYS A 200 3.44 -12.47 -21.58
N SER A 201 3.63 -13.30 -22.60
CA SER A 201 3.92 -12.95 -24.01
C SER A 201 2.91 -12.04 -24.74
N GLN A 202 2.10 -11.26 -24.02
CA GLN A 202 1.14 -10.29 -24.52
C GLN A 202 1.73 -8.88 -24.56
N LYS A 203 1.52 -8.20 -25.70
CA LYS A 203 1.93 -6.82 -25.96
C LYS A 203 0.97 -5.80 -25.30
N PHE A 204 0.91 -5.76 -23.97
CA PHE A 204 0.23 -4.66 -23.29
C PHE A 204 1.24 -3.58 -22.92
N SER A 205 0.93 -2.31 -23.22
CA SER A 205 1.71 -1.18 -22.68
C SER A 205 1.47 -1.11 -21.17
N ALA A 206 2.55 -1.10 -20.40
CA ALA A 206 2.43 -1.05 -18.94
C ALA A 206 1.91 0.33 -18.52
N PRO A 207 0.89 0.41 -17.63
CA PRO A 207 0.40 1.70 -17.16
C PRO A 207 1.55 2.45 -16.46
N GLN A 208 1.90 3.62 -16.99
CA GLN A 208 2.91 4.47 -16.38
C GLN A 208 2.33 5.17 -15.14
N VAL A 209 3.00 5.02 -14.00
CA VAL A 209 2.63 5.74 -12.79
C VAL A 209 3.20 7.16 -12.87
N SER A 210 2.33 8.17 -12.79
CA SER A 210 2.74 9.58 -12.86
C SER A 210 3.39 10.04 -11.55
N HIS A 211 4.26 11.06 -11.63
CA HIS A 211 4.91 11.64 -10.44
C HIS A 211 3.89 12.20 -9.44
N ALA A 212 2.80 12.80 -9.94
CA ALA A 212 1.73 13.33 -9.12
C ALA A 212 1.00 12.22 -8.34
N GLN A 213 0.71 11.09 -8.99
CA GLN A 213 0.05 9.95 -8.35
C GLN A 213 0.88 9.39 -7.20
N VAL A 214 2.19 9.21 -7.40
CA VAL A 214 3.09 8.75 -6.34
C VAL A 214 3.14 9.73 -5.17
N ARG A 215 3.22 11.03 -5.45
CA ARG A 215 3.22 12.05 -4.39
C ARG A 215 1.91 12.09 -3.63
N ILE A 216 0.77 11.92 -4.30
CA ILE A 216 -0.54 11.83 -3.65
C ILE A 216 -0.56 10.60 -2.72
N GLU A 217 -0.17 9.42 -3.22
CA GLU A 217 -0.14 8.21 -2.41
C GLU A 217 0.79 8.35 -1.19
N LEU A 218 2.00 8.88 -1.40
CA LEU A 218 2.97 9.12 -0.33
C LEU A 218 2.47 10.15 0.69
N SER A 219 1.72 11.17 0.26
CA SER A 219 1.28 12.27 1.12
C SER A 219 0.41 11.81 2.29
N TRP A 220 -0.43 10.78 2.07
CA TRP A 220 -1.28 10.17 3.09
C TRP A 220 -0.50 9.48 4.22
N HIS A 221 0.79 9.20 3.99
CA HIS A 221 1.62 8.40 4.88
C HIS A 221 2.90 9.11 5.33
N ALA A 222 3.18 10.30 4.80
CA ALA A 222 4.45 10.98 4.98
C ALA A 222 4.78 11.31 6.45
N ALA A 223 3.80 11.79 7.22
CA ALA A 223 3.98 12.10 8.64
C ALA A 223 4.30 10.83 9.46
N TRP A 224 3.57 9.74 9.21
CA TRP A 224 3.81 8.45 9.86
C TRP A 224 5.19 7.90 9.51
N LEU A 225 5.58 7.95 8.24
CA LEU A 225 6.89 7.49 7.79
C LEU A 225 8.01 8.31 8.46
N LEU A 226 7.87 9.63 8.50
CA LEU A 226 8.83 10.48 9.21
C LEU A 226 8.95 10.08 10.68
N ALA A 227 7.83 9.89 11.39
CA ALA A 227 7.83 9.39 12.77
C ALA A 227 8.53 8.03 12.90
N PHE A 228 8.24 7.09 12.00
CA PHE A 228 8.83 5.75 11.98
C PHE A 228 10.36 5.75 11.89
N TYR A 229 10.91 6.53 10.96
CA TYR A 229 12.37 6.62 10.80
C TYR A 229 13.03 7.46 11.90
N VAL A 230 12.38 8.54 12.37
CA VAL A 230 12.91 9.41 13.45
C VAL A 230 12.97 8.67 14.78
N GLN A 231 12.03 7.76 15.06
CA GLN A 231 12.04 6.92 16.26
C GLN A 231 13.19 5.90 16.29
N GLY A 232 13.91 5.73 15.17
CA GLY A 232 15.15 4.95 15.14
C GLY A 232 14.97 3.44 14.96
N GLN A 233 13.81 3.01 14.42
CA GLN A 233 13.58 1.59 14.11
C GLN A 233 14.57 1.06 13.06
N THR A 234 15.04 1.94 12.16
CA THR A 234 15.89 1.60 11.03
C THR A 234 17.20 2.40 11.08
N ARG A 235 18.16 1.95 11.90
CA ARG A 235 19.45 2.63 12.11
C ARG A 235 20.25 2.92 10.84
N LYS A 236 19.99 2.20 9.75
CA LYS A 236 20.69 2.34 8.46
C LYS A 236 20.13 3.45 7.57
N VAL A 237 18.89 3.87 7.78
CA VAL A 237 18.22 4.81 6.89
C VAL A 237 18.25 6.19 7.50
N VAL A 238 18.83 7.14 6.76
CA VAL A 238 18.82 8.55 7.14
C VAL A 238 17.97 9.31 6.13
N LEU A 239 16.84 9.84 6.61
CA LEU A 239 15.96 10.70 5.83
C LEU A 239 16.49 12.13 5.78
N ASP A 240 16.22 12.83 4.70
CA ASP A 240 16.40 14.28 4.62
C ASP A 240 15.23 14.96 5.33
N VAL A 241 15.37 15.15 6.64
CA VAL A 241 14.27 15.63 7.50
C VAL A 241 13.70 16.95 6.97
N ASP A 242 14.53 17.85 6.43
CA ASP A 242 14.08 19.14 5.92
C ASP A 242 13.19 18.98 4.67
N SER A 243 13.59 18.14 3.70
CA SER A 243 12.77 17.81 2.52
C SER A 243 11.42 17.18 2.92
N TRP A 244 11.43 16.27 3.90
CA TRP A 244 10.21 15.61 4.38
C TRP A 244 9.26 16.58 5.10
N LEU A 245 9.79 17.46 5.95
CA LEU A 245 8.99 18.49 6.64
C LEU A 245 8.32 19.45 5.66
N LEU A 246 9.09 19.95 4.69
CA LEU A 246 8.55 20.81 3.63
C LEU A 246 7.47 20.09 2.82
N PHE A 247 7.67 18.81 2.51
CA PHE A 247 6.68 18.02 1.79
C PHE A 247 5.36 17.89 2.58
N ILE A 248 5.42 17.52 3.86
CA ILE A 248 4.23 17.37 4.70
C ILE A 248 3.50 18.72 4.82
N GLN A 249 4.22 19.82 5.01
CA GLN A 249 3.62 21.16 5.08
C GLN A 249 2.92 21.56 3.78
N HIS A 250 3.54 21.28 2.61
CA HIS A 250 2.90 21.57 1.33
C HIS A 250 1.60 20.77 1.13
N VAL A 251 1.52 19.57 1.69
CA VAL A 251 0.31 18.74 1.68
C VAL A 251 -0.74 19.35 2.64
N GLU A 252 -0.35 19.73 3.87
CA GLU A 252 -1.26 20.35 4.85
C GLU A 252 -1.82 21.71 4.39
N VAL A 253 -1.02 22.56 3.75
CA VAL A 253 -1.46 23.91 3.29
C VAL A 253 -2.56 23.81 2.23
N ARG A 254 -2.64 22.70 1.49
CA ARG A 254 -3.79 22.44 0.60
C ARG A 254 -5.08 22.14 1.37
N HIS A 255 -4.98 21.77 2.64
CA HIS A 255 -6.12 21.46 3.51
C HIS A 255 -6.49 22.62 4.44
N GLU A 256 -5.53 23.46 4.88
CA GLU A 256 -5.80 24.57 5.81
C GLU A 256 -5.03 25.86 5.49
N ARG A 257 -5.70 27.01 5.64
CA ARG A 257 -5.12 28.34 5.39
C ARG A 257 -4.12 28.73 6.49
N ALA A 258 -2.84 28.76 6.11
CA ALA A 258 -1.72 29.61 6.57
C ALA A 258 -0.47 28.81 7.00
N PRO A 259 0.72 29.14 6.45
CA PRO A 259 1.96 28.45 6.75
C PRO A 259 2.58 28.98 8.06
N SER A 260 2.50 28.20 9.13
CA SER A 260 3.39 28.30 10.28
C SER A 260 4.43 27.20 10.16
N ASN A 261 5.60 27.55 9.62
CA ASN A 261 6.70 26.64 9.29
C ASN A 261 7.54 26.29 10.54
N SER A 262 6.88 25.85 11.61
CA SER A 262 7.58 25.53 12.87
C SER A 262 7.70 24.02 13.07
N LEU A 263 8.92 23.57 13.40
CA LEU A 263 9.19 22.21 13.89
C LEU A 263 8.25 21.83 15.05
N ARG A 264 7.83 22.80 15.87
CA ARG A 264 6.86 22.60 16.95
C ARG A 264 5.49 22.19 16.43
N LYS A 265 4.97 22.80 15.36
CA LYS A 265 3.70 22.39 14.74
C LYS A 265 3.79 20.93 14.29
N MET A 266 4.87 20.55 13.60
CA MET A 266 5.06 19.16 13.20
C MET A 266 5.15 18.21 14.39
N ALA A 267 5.88 18.59 15.44
CA ALA A 267 5.97 17.78 16.64
C ALA A 267 4.60 17.52 17.27
N THR A 268 3.69 18.50 17.24
CA THR A 268 2.29 18.32 17.65
C THR A 268 1.55 17.35 16.73
N THR A 269 1.68 17.47 15.40
CA THR A 269 1.09 16.52 14.44
C THR A 269 1.55 15.10 14.74
N LEU A 270 2.86 14.89 14.97
CA LEU A 270 3.42 13.57 15.25
C LEU A 270 2.99 13.00 16.62
N CYS A 271 2.38 13.78 17.52
CA CYS A 271 1.87 13.24 18.78
C CYS A 271 0.72 12.24 18.60
N GLU A 272 0.03 12.25 17.45
CA GLU A 272 -0.99 11.26 17.13
C GLU A 272 -0.42 9.83 17.08
N PHE A 273 0.86 9.74 16.77
CA PHE A 273 1.64 8.51 16.73
C PHE A 273 2.13 8.08 18.12
N GLY A 274 2.03 8.96 19.10
CA GLY A 274 2.45 8.74 20.49
C GLY A 274 3.53 9.72 20.90
N ASP A 275 4.06 9.55 22.09
CA ASP A 275 5.00 10.47 22.75
C ASP A 275 4.43 11.88 23.01
N THR A 276 5.23 12.76 23.60
CA THR A 276 4.86 14.16 23.87
C THR A 276 5.41 15.10 22.79
N PRO A 277 4.80 16.28 22.57
CA PRO A 277 5.29 17.24 21.59
C PRO A 277 6.75 17.62 21.81
N ASP A 278 7.16 17.81 23.06
CA ASP A 278 8.55 18.17 23.41
C ASP A 278 9.54 17.04 23.06
N ASN A 279 9.14 15.78 23.25
CA ASN A 279 9.97 14.65 22.88
C ASN A 279 10.09 14.51 21.37
N TRP A 280 9.00 14.69 20.61
CA TRP A 280 9.08 14.73 19.15
C TRP A 280 9.93 15.87 18.64
N PHE A 281 9.81 17.07 19.23
CA PHE A 281 10.65 18.20 18.88
C PHE A 281 12.14 17.87 19.04
N LYS A 282 12.53 17.32 20.20
CA LYS A 282 13.93 16.90 20.45
C LYS A 282 14.40 15.82 19.47
N LYS A 283 13.55 14.83 19.15
CA LYS A 283 13.86 13.78 18.19
C LYS A 283 14.04 14.31 16.77
N LEU A 284 13.14 15.20 16.33
CA LEU A 284 13.20 15.85 15.02
C LEU A 284 14.46 16.71 14.90
N GLU A 285 14.77 17.54 15.91
CA GLU A 285 15.98 18.35 15.94
C GLU A 285 17.24 17.49 15.86
N SER A 286 17.27 16.38 16.60
CA SER A 286 18.40 15.42 16.56
C SER A 286 18.51 14.71 15.21
N ALA A 287 17.38 14.37 14.57
CA ALA A 287 17.37 13.77 13.25
C ALA A 287 17.83 14.77 12.16
N GLN A 288 17.40 16.03 12.25
CA GLN A 288 17.80 17.11 11.36
C GLN A 288 19.30 17.41 11.45
N LYS A 289 19.85 17.50 12.67
CA LYS A 289 21.30 17.67 12.87
C LYS A 289 22.10 16.52 12.24
N ARG A 290 21.60 15.27 12.35
CA ARG A 290 22.23 14.11 11.71
C ARG A 290 22.16 14.16 10.18
N SER A 291 21.03 14.55 9.59
CA SER A 291 20.91 14.65 8.13
C SER A 291 21.80 15.76 7.57
N GLN A 292 21.88 16.91 8.24
CA GLN A 292 22.75 18.03 7.86
C GLN A 292 24.24 17.68 7.96
N ALA A 293 24.65 16.94 9.00
CA ALA A 293 26.02 16.47 9.14
C ALA A 293 26.44 15.56 7.99
N LEU A 294 25.56 14.68 7.51
CA LEU A 294 25.83 13.81 6.36
C LEU A 294 25.92 14.59 5.04
N LEU A 295 25.01 15.55 4.83
CA LEU A 295 25.08 16.44 3.66
C LEU A 295 26.39 17.23 3.64
N SER A 296 26.85 17.71 4.80
CA SER A 296 28.11 18.45 4.94
C SER A 296 29.35 17.55 4.77
N ALA A 297 29.27 16.28 5.18
CA ALA A 297 30.35 15.31 4.98
C ALA A 297 30.51 14.88 3.51
N SER A 298 29.42 14.92 2.74
CA SER A 298 29.42 14.60 1.30
C SER A 298 29.95 15.73 0.41
N THR A 299 30.34 16.88 0.98
CA THR A 299 30.97 17.96 0.22
C THR A 299 32.23 17.39 -0.45
N PRO A 300 32.35 17.45 -1.79
CA PRO A 300 33.42 16.78 -2.50
C PRO A 300 34.74 17.20 -1.88
N ILE A 301 35.56 16.20 -1.52
CA ILE A 301 36.94 16.37 -1.09
C ILE A 301 37.52 17.42 -2.03
N ARG A 302 37.74 18.61 -1.47
CA ARG A 302 38.29 19.77 -2.16
C ARG A 302 39.38 19.22 -3.06
N PRO A 303 39.26 19.31 -4.39
CA PRO A 303 40.18 18.66 -5.29
C PRO A 303 41.56 19.02 -4.78
N GLU A 304 42.26 17.99 -4.28
CA GLU A 304 43.61 18.13 -3.81
C GLU A 304 44.28 18.84 -4.96
N THR A 305 44.82 20.02 -4.67
CA THR A 305 45.39 20.87 -5.69
C THR A 305 46.71 20.21 -6.04
N THR A 306 46.65 19.05 -6.69
CA THR A 306 47.71 18.48 -7.48
C THR A 306 48.00 19.61 -8.43
N ARG A 307 49.10 20.30 -8.14
CA ARG A 307 49.60 21.45 -8.85
C ARG A 307 49.85 20.96 -10.28
N VAL A 308 48.82 21.04 -11.12
CA VAL A 308 48.89 20.72 -12.53
C VAL A 308 49.90 21.70 -13.09
N GLN A 309 51.12 21.22 -13.37
CA GLN A 309 52.04 21.94 -14.21
C GLN A 309 51.29 22.22 -15.52
N ARG A 310 51.15 23.51 -15.86
CA ARG A 310 50.52 23.97 -17.10
C ARG A 310 51.25 23.33 -18.28
N GLY A 311 50.69 22.24 -18.79
CA GLY A 311 50.96 21.80 -20.15
C GLY A 311 50.25 22.74 -21.14
N PRO A 312 50.79 22.88 -22.37
CA PRO A 312 50.21 23.75 -23.39
C PRO A 312 48.77 23.37 -23.69
N SER A 313 47.92 24.39 -23.75
CA SER A 313 46.49 24.32 -24.04
C SER A 313 46.23 23.64 -25.40
N PRO A 314 45.34 22.63 -25.47
CA PRO A 314 44.90 22.07 -26.75
C PRO A 314 44.00 23.07 -27.47
N THR A 315 44.45 23.52 -28.63
CA THR A 315 43.68 24.33 -29.58
C THR A 315 42.67 23.41 -30.26
N TYR A 316 41.38 23.68 -30.11
CA TYR A 316 40.32 22.99 -30.85
C TYR A 316 40.03 23.73 -32.16
N ASP A 317 39.90 22.97 -33.24
CA ASP A 317 39.55 23.48 -34.57
C ASP A 317 38.04 23.70 -34.69
N SER A 318 37.66 24.87 -35.22
CA SER A 318 36.30 25.41 -35.23
C SER A 318 35.50 24.99 -36.47
N ASP A 319 35.26 23.69 -36.65
CA ASP A 319 34.58 23.16 -37.86
C ASP A 319 33.29 22.36 -37.57
N PHE A 320 32.47 22.82 -36.62
CA PHE A 320 31.12 22.27 -36.41
C PHE A 320 30.04 23.18 -37.00
N SER A 321 29.57 22.83 -38.19
CA SER A 321 28.42 23.44 -38.87
C SER A 321 27.08 23.08 -38.20
N GLU A 322 26.11 23.99 -38.28
CA GLU A 322 24.77 23.91 -37.69
C GLU A 322 23.89 22.79 -38.31
N PRO A 323 23.02 22.12 -37.52
CA PRO A 323 22.10 21.12 -38.05
C PRO A 323 20.83 21.75 -38.66
N SER A 324 20.52 21.38 -39.90
CA SER A 324 19.30 21.74 -40.63
C SER A 324 18.06 21.00 -40.10
N THR A 325 17.00 21.72 -39.76
CA THR A 325 15.67 21.19 -39.43
C THR A 325 14.79 21.02 -40.69
N PRO A 326 14.09 19.89 -40.89
CA PRO A 326 13.09 19.76 -41.94
C PRO A 326 11.71 20.28 -41.50
N SER A 327 11.02 20.92 -42.45
CA SER A 327 9.66 21.45 -42.34
C SER A 327 8.64 20.38 -42.78
N TRP A 328 7.65 20.04 -41.94
CA TRP A 328 6.56 19.14 -42.30
C TRP A 328 5.21 19.89 -42.33
N SER A 329 4.69 20.03 -43.56
CA SER A 329 3.29 20.26 -43.95
C SER A 329 2.40 19.09 -43.50
N GLY A 330 1.10 19.21 -43.17
CA GLY A 330 0.04 20.02 -43.77
C GLY A 330 -0.79 19.16 -44.72
N HIS A 331 -1.83 18.47 -44.22
CA HIS A 331 -2.80 17.73 -45.05
C HIS A 331 -4.22 17.84 -44.48
N ASP A 332 -5.04 18.61 -45.21
CA ASP A 332 -6.49 18.68 -45.14
C ASP A 332 -7.09 17.58 -46.04
N SER A 333 -8.19 16.97 -45.60
CA SER A 333 -9.13 16.28 -46.48
C SER A 333 -10.56 16.49 -45.97
N GLU A 334 -11.31 17.31 -46.71
CA GLU A 334 -12.76 17.39 -46.65
C GLU A 334 -13.34 16.26 -47.50
N ASP A 335 -14.43 15.64 -47.04
CA ASP A 335 -15.39 14.98 -47.92
C ASP A 335 -16.79 14.99 -47.29
N ASP A 336 -17.75 15.28 -48.15
CA ASP A 336 -19.13 15.68 -47.90
C ASP A 336 -20.05 14.51 -48.29
N GLU A 337 -20.95 14.06 -47.42
CA GLU A 337 -22.08 13.20 -47.83
C GLU A 337 -23.36 13.49 -47.02
N SER A 338 -24.34 14.04 -47.72
CA SER A 338 -25.73 14.17 -47.31
C SER A 338 -26.52 12.88 -47.55
N LYS A 339 -27.16 12.34 -46.51
CA LYS A 339 -28.39 11.52 -46.60
C LYS A 339 -29.13 11.49 -45.26
N SER A 340 -30.35 12.02 -45.26
CA SER A 340 -31.27 12.05 -44.13
C SER A 340 -31.83 10.66 -43.81
N ASN A 341 -31.58 10.15 -42.61
CA ASN A 341 -32.39 9.12 -41.97
C ASN A 341 -32.31 9.31 -40.46
N ILE A 342 -33.45 9.17 -39.78
CA ILE A 342 -33.69 9.46 -38.37
C ILE A 342 -32.57 8.87 -37.50
N VAL A 343 -31.74 9.77 -36.94
CA VAL A 343 -30.55 9.45 -36.14
C VAL A 343 -30.98 9.20 -34.70
N LEU A 344 -31.00 7.94 -34.27
CA LEU A 344 -30.76 7.64 -32.87
C LEU A 344 -29.39 8.24 -32.51
N PRO A 345 -29.26 9.07 -31.45
CA PRO A 345 -28.00 9.72 -31.15
C PRO A 345 -26.92 8.65 -30.96
N SER A 346 -26.01 8.60 -31.92
CA SER A 346 -24.83 7.76 -31.88
C SER A 346 -24.08 8.04 -30.59
N TRP A 347 -23.56 7.01 -29.91
CA TRP A 347 -22.69 7.17 -28.74
C TRP A 347 -21.50 8.13 -29.02
N PHE A 348 -21.14 8.31 -30.30
CA PHE A 348 -20.17 9.32 -30.73
C PHE A 348 -20.60 10.77 -30.44
N SER A 349 -21.89 11.11 -30.41
CA SER A 349 -22.37 12.45 -30.05
C SER A 349 -22.10 12.78 -28.57
N LEU A 350 -22.12 11.77 -27.70
CA LEU A 350 -21.77 11.89 -26.28
C LEU A 350 -20.26 12.13 -26.07
N MET A 351 -19.42 11.69 -27.02
CA MET A 351 -17.97 11.87 -26.98
C MET A 351 -17.52 13.22 -27.58
N ARG A 352 -18.35 13.86 -28.42
CA ARG A 352 -18.01 15.13 -29.10
C ARG A 352 -18.38 16.37 -28.30
N THR A 353 -19.38 16.28 -27.42
CA THR A 353 -19.78 17.39 -26.57
C THR A 353 -19.13 17.18 -25.20
N PRO A 354 -18.08 17.95 -24.83
CA PRO A 354 -17.45 17.80 -23.54
C PRO A 354 -18.48 18.07 -22.44
N PRO A 355 -18.46 17.31 -21.33
CA PRO A 355 -19.36 17.53 -20.21
C PRO A 355 -19.21 18.96 -19.70
N GLN A 356 -20.30 19.74 -19.77
CA GLN A 356 -20.33 21.08 -19.19
C GLN A 356 -20.84 20.99 -17.76
N PHE A 357 -20.12 21.63 -16.84
CA PHE A 357 -20.52 21.74 -15.45
C PHE A 357 -21.09 23.12 -15.20
N HIS A 358 -22.18 23.20 -14.45
CA HIS A 358 -22.61 24.48 -13.92
C HIS A 358 -21.57 24.99 -12.92
N PRO A 359 -20.95 26.16 -13.15
CA PRO A 359 -19.77 26.62 -12.38
C PRO A 359 -20.05 26.89 -10.90
N THR A 360 -21.32 26.97 -10.50
CA THR A 360 -21.75 27.26 -9.13
C THR A 360 -22.36 26.06 -8.40
N THR A 361 -22.83 25.04 -9.12
CA THR A 361 -23.59 23.94 -8.51
C THR A 361 -22.89 22.59 -8.55
N PHE A 362 -21.81 22.44 -9.33
CA PHE A 362 -21.14 21.14 -9.54
C PHE A 362 -22.09 20.04 -10.04
N ILE A 363 -23.19 20.45 -10.67
CA ILE A 363 -24.13 19.55 -11.32
C ILE A 363 -23.71 19.42 -12.79
N TRP A 364 -23.57 18.18 -13.24
CA TRP A 364 -23.45 17.84 -14.65
C TRP A 364 -24.82 17.46 -15.18
N GLU A 365 -25.28 18.08 -16.26
CA GLU A 365 -26.52 17.72 -16.94
C GLU A 365 -26.21 16.99 -18.25
N CYS A 366 -27.01 15.98 -18.59
CA CYS A 366 -26.81 15.22 -19.82
C CYS A 366 -27.00 16.14 -21.04
N PRO A 367 -26.03 16.21 -21.97
CA PRO A 367 -26.11 17.12 -23.11
C PRO A 367 -27.10 16.66 -24.19
N LEU A 368 -27.75 15.50 -24.03
CA LEU A 368 -28.73 14.99 -24.99
C LEU A 368 -30.06 15.74 -24.83
N PRO A 369 -30.63 16.29 -25.92
CA PRO A 369 -31.93 16.93 -25.86
C PRO A 369 -32.99 15.94 -25.36
N HIS A 370 -33.82 16.38 -24.39
CA HIS A 370 -34.83 15.58 -23.69
C HIS A 370 -34.29 14.48 -22.76
N CYS A 371 -33.02 14.55 -22.35
CA CYS A 371 -32.48 13.70 -21.29
C CYS A 371 -32.47 14.45 -19.95
N ASP A 372 -33.36 14.05 -19.04
CA ASP A 372 -33.48 14.68 -17.71
C ASP A 372 -32.45 14.15 -16.70
N TYR A 373 -31.39 13.49 -17.17
CA TYR A 373 -30.36 12.91 -16.30
C TYR A 373 -29.36 13.98 -15.88
N TYR A 374 -29.11 14.09 -14.58
CA TYR A 374 -28.07 14.94 -14.04
C TYR A 374 -27.30 14.22 -12.94
N LEU A 375 -26.06 14.65 -12.71
CA LEU A 375 -25.14 14.11 -11.73
C LEU A 375 -24.67 15.25 -10.82
N ASP A 376 -25.11 15.23 -9.57
CA ASP A 376 -24.63 16.16 -8.55
C ASP A 376 -23.33 15.58 -7.94
N LEU A 377 -22.19 16.17 -8.28
CA LEU A 377 -20.88 15.71 -7.82
C LEU A 377 -20.64 15.96 -6.32
N LEU A 378 -21.41 16.85 -5.69
CA LEU A 378 -21.30 17.15 -4.26
C LEU A 378 -22.22 16.27 -3.42
N ARG A 379 -23.32 15.80 -3.99
CA ARG A 379 -24.28 14.88 -3.36
C ARG A 379 -24.18 13.46 -3.93
N TRP A 380 -22.97 13.00 -4.21
CA TRP A 380 -22.78 11.60 -4.54
C TRP A 380 -23.35 10.75 -3.40
N PRO A 381 -24.40 9.92 -3.62
CA PRO A 381 -24.95 9.13 -2.55
C PRO A 381 -23.83 8.22 -2.04
N ARG A 382 -23.52 8.30 -0.74
CA ARG A 382 -22.79 7.22 -0.06
C ARG A 382 -23.69 5.99 -0.16
N MET A 383 -23.51 5.22 -1.22
CA MET A 383 -24.23 3.97 -1.42
C MET A 383 -23.87 3.03 -0.25
N PRO A 384 -24.87 2.37 0.37
CA PRO A 384 -24.61 1.38 1.40
C PRO A 384 -23.70 0.27 0.84
N ARG A 385 -22.84 -0.24 1.72
CA ARG A 385 -21.62 -1.01 1.43
C ARG A 385 -21.83 -2.38 0.78
N GLU A 386 -23.06 -2.76 0.44
CA GLU A 386 -23.45 -4.15 0.19
C GLU A 386 -23.46 -4.56 -1.29
N ASP A 387 -23.27 -3.64 -2.25
CA ASP A 387 -23.36 -3.97 -3.70
C ASP A 387 -22.14 -3.53 -4.53
N GLU A 388 -20.93 -3.97 -4.14
CA GLU A 388 -19.73 -3.82 -4.98
C GLU A 388 -19.76 -4.66 -6.26
N THR A 389 -20.64 -5.67 -6.35
CA THR A 389 -20.79 -6.52 -7.55
C THR A 389 -21.45 -5.79 -8.72
N GLU A 390 -22.35 -4.85 -8.46
CA GLU A 390 -22.98 -4.02 -9.49
C GLU A 390 -22.05 -2.90 -9.99
N ARG A 391 -21.09 -2.48 -9.14
CA ARG A 391 -20.05 -1.49 -9.47
C ARG A 391 -19.24 -1.89 -10.71
N TYR A 392 -19.03 -3.18 -10.93
CA TYR A 392 -18.31 -3.70 -12.11
C TYR A 392 -19.22 -3.91 -13.33
N ARG A 393 -20.50 -4.28 -13.15
CA ARG A 393 -21.43 -4.43 -14.29
C ARG A 393 -21.79 -3.11 -14.97
N CYS A 394 -21.77 -2.00 -14.23
CA CYS A 394 -22.06 -0.68 -14.82
C CYS A 394 -20.85 -0.11 -15.58
N MET A 395 -19.62 -0.50 -15.23
CA MET A 395 -18.39 -0.06 -15.91
C MET A 395 -17.97 -0.97 -17.07
N GLU A 396 -18.31 -2.27 -17.05
CA GLU A 396 -18.13 -3.17 -18.19
C GLU A 396 -19.38 -3.11 -19.09
N GLY A 397 -19.32 -2.29 -20.14
CA GLY A 397 -20.42 -2.04 -21.10
C GLY A 397 -20.99 -3.29 -21.80
N ARG A 398 -21.81 -4.08 -21.09
CA ARG A 398 -22.75 -5.05 -21.66
C ARG A 398 -24.15 -4.49 -21.56
N LEU A 399 -24.50 -3.61 -22.51
CA LEU A 399 -25.89 -3.35 -22.86
C LEU A 399 -26.41 -4.55 -23.66
N SER A 400 -26.86 -5.62 -22.98
CA SER A 400 -27.82 -6.53 -23.60
C SER A 400 -29.20 -5.90 -23.45
N ILE A 401 -29.73 -5.34 -24.53
CA ILE A 401 -31.14 -4.96 -24.61
C ILE A 401 -31.94 -6.26 -24.72
N SER A 402 -32.34 -6.81 -23.59
CA SER A 402 -33.50 -7.71 -23.52
C SER A 402 -34.62 -6.94 -22.85
N ALA A 403 -35.64 -6.59 -23.64
CA ALA A 403 -36.86 -5.97 -23.16
C ALA A 403 -37.56 -6.89 -22.14
N PRO A 404 -37.90 -6.40 -20.94
CA PRO A 404 -38.79 -7.15 -20.06
C PRO A 404 -40.24 -6.80 -20.38
N ILE A 405 -41.00 -7.83 -20.76
CA ILE A 405 -42.46 -7.82 -20.60
C ILE A 405 -42.73 -7.72 -19.10
N SER A 406 -43.29 -6.58 -18.69
CA SER A 406 -44.24 -6.40 -17.59
C SER A 406 -44.27 -7.49 -16.52
N THR A 407 -43.71 -7.19 -15.34
CA THR A 407 -44.46 -7.09 -14.08
C THR A 407 -43.57 -6.48 -13.00
N SER A 408 -44.13 -5.51 -12.29
CA SER A 408 -43.55 -4.68 -11.22
C SER A 408 -42.81 -5.48 -10.14
N PRO A 409 -41.77 -4.89 -9.51
CA PRO A 409 -42.04 -4.02 -8.37
C PRO A 409 -41.25 -2.70 -8.38
N THR A 410 -41.93 -1.66 -7.92
CA THR A 410 -41.46 -0.27 -7.77
C THR A 410 -40.34 -0.12 -6.74
N TRP A 411 -39.21 0.43 -7.16
CA TRP A 411 -38.30 1.23 -6.33
C TRP A 411 -38.08 2.55 -7.05
N LYS A 412 -38.60 3.65 -6.48
CA LYS A 412 -38.44 5.01 -7.02
C LYS A 412 -37.35 5.73 -6.24
N PHE A 413 -36.20 5.97 -6.87
CA PHE A 413 -35.33 7.10 -6.54
C PHE A 413 -34.95 7.80 -7.85
N ALA A 414 -35.86 8.65 -8.30
CA ALA A 414 -35.60 9.73 -9.23
C ALA A 414 -36.57 10.85 -8.85
N THR A 415 -36.05 11.96 -8.34
CA THR A 415 -36.87 13.16 -8.11
C THR A 415 -37.07 13.86 -9.45
N LYS A 416 -38.31 13.80 -9.94
CA LYS A 416 -38.77 14.63 -11.05
C LYS A 416 -38.79 16.09 -10.59
N ARG A 417 -38.40 17.02 -11.47
CA ARG A 417 -38.49 18.46 -11.22
C ARG A 417 -39.98 18.83 -11.19
N ASP A 418 -40.48 19.27 -10.04
CA ASP A 418 -41.79 19.95 -9.97
C ASP A 418 -41.55 21.42 -10.33
N GLU A 419 -42.41 21.97 -11.21
CA GLU A 419 -42.42 23.39 -11.60
C GLU A 419 -42.87 24.31 -10.47
#